data_AF-A0A1H6SF94-F1
#
_entry.id   AF-A0A1H6SF94-F1
#
_cell.length_a   1.000
_cell.length_b   1.000
_cell.length_c   1.000
_cell.angle_alpha   90.00
_cell.angle_beta   90.00
_cell.angle_gamma   90.00
#
_symmetry.space_group_name_H-M   'P 1'
#
loop_
_entity.id
_entity.type
_entity.pdbx_description
1 polymer ?
#
loop_
_entity_poly.entity_id
_entity_poly.type
_entity_poly.pdbx_seq_one_letter_code
_entity_poly.pdbx_strand_id
1 'polypeptide(L)'
;MDERMSGRPEALSAASVPPSKALDPAAFYSLYLGGLAFSDRQRRVRSTAILILSGRLGLRPGEIQHLHEGWIDWDRGVIRIPKRDPCACNLCYETARHRQRAGDGRQVLDILAESTWTPPGGERTAPFGWSQRLTAVLATLCDVEGYLGLSAEAMARLINRSAHQAEGLDYDSIDIQSLRATAAAFFADAGFSARRIAGLLGEDVDTAGAFARREGGDAREQLFAQFTESTVADPGAAYALLAEPEPFDHEPFDPRTYDADWLAQSSGRATPTRSATHGR
;
A
#
# COMPACT_ATOMS: atom_id res chain seq x y z
N MET A 1 -23.20 -13.79 -32.11
CA MET A 1 -23.53 -12.38 -31.80
C MET A 1 -22.79 -12.08 -30.51
N ASP A 2 -21.50 -11.84 -30.68
CA ASP A 2 -20.49 -12.00 -29.63
C ASP A 2 -19.41 -10.96 -29.93
N GLU A 3 -19.55 -9.79 -29.34
CA GLU A 3 -18.60 -8.68 -29.46
C GLU A 3 -18.64 -7.87 -28.16
N ARG A 4 -17.43 -7.56 -27.66
CA ARG A 4 -17.09 -6.70 -26.51
C ARG A 4 -16.89 -7.39 -25.14
N MET A 5 -15.82 -8.17 -25.05
CA MET A 5 -14.94 -8.16 -23.87
C MET A 5 -13.49 -7.78 -24.23
N SER A 6 -13.32 -6.88 -25.21
CA SER A 6 -12.07 -6.14 -25.39
C SER A 6 -12.08 -4.96 -24.43
N GLY A 7 -11.50 -5.16 -23.25
CA GLY A 7 -11.29 -4.13 -22.25
C GLY A 7 -10.12 -4.53 -21.39
N ARG A 8 -8.89 -4.22 -21.84
CA ARG A 8 -7.77 -4.07 -20.91
C ARG A 8 -8.14 -2.91 -19.97
N PRO A 9 -8.16 -3.05 -18.64
CA PRO A 9 -8.04 -1.90 -17.76
C PRO A 9 -6.55 -1.55 -17.63
N GLU A 10 -5.90 -1.23 -18.75
CA GLU A 10 -4.59 -0.56 -18.75
C GLU A 10 -4.82 0.88 -19.18
N ALA A 11 -5.15 1.71 -18.19
CA ALA A 11 -4.70 3.10 -18.04
C ALA A 11 -5.61 3.80 -17.01
N LEU A 12 -5.51 3.42 -15.73
CA LEU A 12 -5.80 4.37 -14.66
C LEU A 12 -4.60 5.34 -14.57
N SER A 13 -4.59 6.22 -15.56
CA SER A 13 -3.94 7.53 -15.72
C SER A 13 -2.48 7.72 -15.30
N ALA A 14 -1.66 8.02 -16.31
CA ALA A 14 -0.33 8.62 -16.21
C ALA A 14 -0.34 10.13 -15.85
N ALA A 15 -1.48 10.69 -15.39
CA ALA A 15 -1.52 12.08 -14.93
C ALA A 15 -0.89 12.20 -13.53
N SER A 16 0.04 13.14 -13.38
CA SER A 16 0.64 13.48 -12.08
C SER A 16 -0.46 13.83 -11.09
N VAL A 17 -0.49 13.20 -9.92
CA VAL A 17 -1.49 13.49 -8.90
C VAL A 17 -1.14 14.81 -8.20
N PRO A 18 -2.03 15.82 -8.19
CA PRO A 18 -1.73 17.12 -7.59
C PRO A 18 -1.77 17.07 -6.06
N PRO A 19 -1.00 17.91 -5.35
CA PRO A 19 -1.02 17.98 -3.89
C PRO A 19 -2.37 18.35 -3.28
N SER A 20 -3.27 19.00 -4.04
CA SER A 20 -4.62 19.33 -3.60
C SER A 20 -5.53 18.12 -3.40
N LYS A 21 -5.17 16.95 -3.96
CA LYS A 21 -5.89 15.70 -3.73
C LYS A 21 -5.52 15.02 -2.40
N ALA A 22 -4.47 15.47 -1.70
CA ALA A 22 -4.07 14.87 -0.44
C ALA A 22 -5.11 15.16 0.65
N LEU A 23 -5.48 14.13 1.40
CA LEU A 23 -6.30 14.26 2.59
C LEU A 23 -5.43 14.84 3.71
N ASP A 24 -5.99 15.72 4.52
CA ASP A 24 -5.38 16.09 5.79
C ASP A 24 -5.36 14.88 6.76
N PRO A 25 -4.55 14.92 7.84
CA PRO A 25 -4.44 13.81 8.77
C PRO A 25 -5.76 13.38 9.42
N ALA A 26 -6.65 14.33 9.73
CA ALA A 26 -7.94 14.04 10.36
C ALA A 26 -8.91 13.40 9.37
N ALA A 27 -8.94 13.88 8.12
CA ALA A 27 -9.72 13.29 7.05
C ALA A 27 -9.30 11.84 6.76
N PHE A 28 -7.99 11.57 6.70
CA PHE A 28 -7.49 10.19 6.54
C PHE A 28 -7.81 9.31 7.76
N TYR A 29 -7.76 9.87 8.97
CA TYR A 29 -8.18 9.18 10.19
C TYR A 29 -9.67 8.78 10.13
N SER A 30 -10.56 9.71 9.78
CA SER A 30 -11.99 9.42 9.60
C SER A 30 -12.23 8.36 8.53
N LEU A 31 -11.48 8.40 7.42
CA LEU A 31 -11.56 7.39 6.37
C LEU A 31 -11.17 6.00 6.87
N TYR A 32 -10.12 5.92 7.69
CA TYR A 32 -9.70 4.66 8.30
C TYR A 32 -10.79 4.08 9.20
N LEU A 33 -11.40 4.91 10.06
CA LEU A 33 -12.52 4.50 10.91
C LEU A 33 -13.74 4.04 10.07
N GLY A 34 -14.03 4.72 8.96
CA GLY A 34 -15.03 4.27 8.00
C GLY A 34 -14.71 2.89 7.43
N GLY A 35 -13.43 2.59 7.21
CA GLY A 35 -12.94 1.26 6.83
C GLY A 35 -13.10 0.18 7.91
N LEU A 36 -13.26 0.54 9.18
CA LEU A 36 -13.54 -0.38 10.28
C LEU A 36 -15.04 -0.68 10.43
N ALA A 37 -15.92 0.13 9.86
CA ALA A 37 -17.37 0.00 9.99
C ALA A 37 -17.98 -1.17 9.19
N PHE A 38 -17.17 -1.99 8.51
CA PHE A 38 -17.67 -3.22 7.87
C PHE A 38 -18.02 -4.28 8.91
N SER A 39 -19.20 -4.89 8.78
CA SER A 39 -19.65 -5.98 9.68
C SER A 39 -18.79 -7.25 9.57
N ASP A 40 -18.34 -7.57 8.36
CA ASP A 40 -17.52 -8.75 8.09
C ASP A 40 -16.03 -8.50 8.38
N ARG A 41 -15.41 -9.41 9.15
CA ARG A 41 -13.99 -9.31 9.54
C ARG A 41 -13.08 -9.32 8.32
N GLN A 42 -13.36 -10.16 7.32
CA GLN A 42 -12.52 -10.26 6.13
C GLN A 42 -12.53 -8.93 5.35
N ARG A 43 -13.69 -8.29 5.22
CA ARG A 43 -13.78 -6.94 4.65
C ARG A 43 -13.02 -5.90 5.45
N ARG A 44 -13.02 -5.96 6.79
CA ARG A 44 -12.21 -5.05 7.63
C ARG A 44 -10.71 -5.23 7.41
N VAL A 45 -10.22 -6.48 7.31
CA VAL A 45 -8.81 -6.75 6.95
C VAL A 45 -8.49 -6.12 5.59
N ARG A 46 -9.33 -6.35 4.59
CA ARG A 46 -9.12 -5.85 3.23
C ARG A 46 -9.19 -4.33 3.15
N SER A 47 -10.18 -3.69 3.76
CA SER A 47 -10.34 -2.23 3.74
C SER A 47 -9.18 -1.54 4.46
N THR A 48 -8.86 -1.95 5.69
CA THR A 48 -7.73 -1.37 6.46
C THR A 48 -6.42 -1.53 5.73
N ALA A 49 -6.15 -2.71 5.14
CA ALA A 49 -4.98 -2.93 4.31
C ALA A 49 -4.93 -1.99 3.11
N ILE A 50 -5.98 -1.91 2.30
CA ILE A 50 -6.01 -1.04 1.12
C ILE A 50 -5.78 0.42 1.53
N LEU A 51 -6.49 0.91 2.56
CA LEU A 51 -6.42 2.31 3.00
C LEU A 51 -5.02 2.67 3.52
N ILE A 52 -4.43 1.86 4.41
CA ILE A 52 -3.12 2.13 4.98
C ILE A 52 -2.01 1.96 3.93
N LEU A 53 -2.04 0.88 3.14
CA LEU A 53 -0.98 0.60 2.15
C LEU A 53 -0.96 1.63 1.01
N SER A 54 -2.12 2.09 0.55
CA SER A 54 -2.17 3.17 -0.45
C SER A 54 -1.96 4.56 0.16
N GLY A 55 -2.54 4.83 1.33
CA GLY A 55 -2.55 6.15 1.98
C GLY A 55 -1.28 6.53 2.73
N ARG A 56 -0.46 5.55 3.14
CA ARG A 56 0.76 5.78 3.94
C ARG A 56 2.02 5.20 3.35
N LEU A 57 1.93 4.12 2.58
CA LEU A 57 3.07 3.61 1.81
C LEU A 57 3.02 4.00 0.33
N GLY A 58 1.90 4.56 -0.14
CA GLY A 58 1.74 4.93 -1.53
C GLY A 58 1.88 3.72 -2.45
N LEU A 59 1.29 2.58 -2.09
CA LEU A 59 1.21 1.42 -2.98
C LEU A 59 0.13 1.63 -4.06
N ARG A 60 0.40 1.14 -5.27
CA ARG A 60 -0.50 1.14 -6.43
C ARG A 60 -1.46 -0.04 -6.32
N PRO A 61 -2.66 0.00 -6.93
CA PRO A 61 -3.58 -1.14 -6.93
C PRO A 61 -2.93 -2.45 -7.37
N GLY A 62 -2.10 -2.42 -8.43
CA GLY A 62 -1.35 -3.60 -8.86
C GLY A 62 -0.38 -4.12 -7.79
N GLU A 63 0.39 -3.24 -7.15
CA GLU A 63 1.31 -3.63 -6.08
C GLU A 63 0.56 -4.24 -4.88
N ILE A 64 -0.59 -3.68 -4.50
CA ILE A 64 -1.42 -4.24 -3.42
C ILE A 64 -2.06 -5.57 -3.84
N GLN A 65 -2.53 -5.69 -5.09
CA GLN A 65 -3.18 -6.89 -5.62
C GLN A 65 -2.25 -8.11 -5.58
N HIS A 66 -0.98 -7.88 -5.91
CA HIS A 66 0.05 -8.91 -6.01
C HIS A 66 0.87 -9.08 -4.72
N LEU A 67 0.68 -8.21 -3.72
CA LEU A 67 1.37 -8.31 -2.45
C LEU A 67 1.13 -9.68 -1.80
N HIS A 68 2.23 -10.31 -1.41
CA HIS A 68 2.27 -11.53 -0.61
C HIS A 68 3.48 -11.52 0.32
N GLU A 69 3.50 -12.42 1.29
CA GLU A 69 4.53 -12.47 2.33
C GLU A 69 5.96 -12.58 1.77
N GLY A 70 6.15 -13.21 0.61
CA GLY A 70 7.46 -13.34 -0.04
C GLY A 70 8.09 -12.02 -0.49
N TRP A 71 7.33 -10.92 -0.53
CA TRP A 71 7.88 -9.58 -0.78
C TRP A 71 8.33 -8.90 0.52
N ILE A 72 7.97 -9.42 1.68
CA ILE A 72 8.16 -8.75 2.95
C ILE A 72 9.48 -9.18 3.58
N ASP A 73 10.31 -8.22 3.94
CA ASP A 73 11.47 -8.44 4.79
C ASP A 73 11.10 -7.94 6.19
N TRP A 74 10.61 -8.87 7.01
CA TRP A 74 10.11 -8.58 8.36
C TRP A 74 11.21 -8.04 9.28
N ASP A 75 12.42 -8.60 9.19
CA ASP A 75 13.58 -8.17 9.98
C ASP A 75 13.90 -6.69 9.75
N ARG A 76 13.89 -6.27 8.48
CA ARG A 76 14.15 -4.87 8.10
C ARG A 76 12.92 -3.98 8.14
N GLY A 77 11.73 -4.55 8.32
CA GLY A 77 10.47 -3.83 8.25
C GLY A 77 10.25 -3.15 6.88
N VAL A 78 10.54 -3.85 5.78
CA VAL A 78 10.35 -3.31 4.42
C VAL A 78 9.60 -4.26 3.48
N ILE A 79 8.80 -3.72 2.58
CA ILE A 79 8.24 -4.44 1.43
C ILE A 79 9.18 -4.23 0.24
N ARG A 80 9.67 -5.33 -0.35
CA ARG A 80 10.51 -5.37 -1.55
C ARG A 80 9.62 -5.64 -2.76
N ILE A 81 9.22 -4.57 -3.44
CA ILE A 81 8.40 -4.67 -4.65
C ILE A 81 9.31 -5.14 -5.79
N PRO A 82 9.11 -6.34 -6.34
CA PRO A 82 10.07 -6.97 -7.23
C PRO A 82 9.97 -6.40 -8.64
N LYS A 83 11.06 -6.47 -9.40
CA LYS A 83 11.05 -6.11 -10.83
C LYS A 83 10.09 -6.99 -11.65
N ARG A 84 9.94 -8.25 -11.27
CA ARG A 84 9.07 -9.25 -11.91
C ARG A 84 8.57 -10.21 -10.85
N ASP A 85 7.31 -10.60 -10.94
CA ASP A 85 6.69 -11.58 -10.04
C ASP A 85 5.89 -12.63 -10.84
N PRO A 86 6.26 -13.92 -10.77
CA PRO A 86 5.43 -15.02 -11.27
C PRO A 86 4.25 -15.26 -10.31
N CYS A 87 3.37 -14.27 -10.21
CA CYS A 87 2.30 -14.19 -9.23
C CYS A 87 1.26 -15.31 -9.42
N ALA A 88 0.89 -15.95 -8.31
CA ALA A 88 -0.16 -16.99 -8.26
C ALA A 88 -1.49 -16.49 -7.64
N CYS A 89 -1.70 -15.18 -7.53
CA CYS A 89 -2.98 -14.64 -7.04
C CYS A 89 -4.17 -15.09 -7.92
N ASN A 90 -5.37 -15.07 -7.35
CA ASN A 90 -6.59 -15.58 -8.02
C ASN A 90 -6.79 -15.00 -9.43
N LEU A 91 -6.58 -13.69 -9.61
CA LEU A 91 -6.74 -13.06 -10.92
C LEU A 91 -5.70 -13.55 -11.95
N CYS A 92 -4.43 -13.70 -11.55
CA CYS A 92 -3.40 -14.27 -12.42
C CYS A 92 -3.74 -15.72 -12.79
N TYR A 93 -4.18 -16.52 -11.81
CA TYR A 93 -4.59 -17.90 -12.02
C TYR A 93 -5.78 -18.01 -12.99
N GLU A 94 -6.83 -17.23 -12.78
CA GLU A 94 -8.00 -17.17 -13.68
C GLU A 94 -7.63 -16.72 -15.10
N THR A 95 -6.75 -15.72 -15.22
CA THR A 95 -6.23 -15.25 -16.51
C THR A 95 -5.49 -16.36 -17.24
N ALA A 96 -4.61 -17.09 -16.55
CA ALA A 96 -3.88 -18.22 -17.12
C ALA A 96 -4.82 -19.35 -17.55
N ARG A 97 -5.85 -19.67 -16.74
CA ARG A 97 -6.88 -20.67 -17.11
C ARG A 97 -7.69 -20.24 -18.33
N HIS A 98 -8.03 -18.96 -18.44
CA HIS A 98 -8.73 -18.44 -19.60
C HIS A 98 -7.89 -18.60 -20.87
N ARG A 99 -6.59 -18.24 -20.83
CA ARG A 99 -5.67 -18.43 -21.96
C ARG A 99 -5.56 -19.90 -22.37
N GLN A 100 -5.42 -20.80 -21.40
CA GLN A 100 -5.38 -22.23 -21.67
C GLN A 100 -6.66 -22.69 -22.41
N ARG A 101 -7.85 -22.29 -21.92
CA ARG A 101 -9.13 -22.61 -22.57
C ARG A 101 -9.27 -22.00 -23.96
N ALA A 102 -8.62 -20.88 -24.22
CA ALA A 102 -8.58 -20.22 -25.52
C ALA A 102 -7.57 -20.83 -26.50
N GLY A 103 -6.89 -21.92 -26.14
CA GLY A 103 -6.01 -22.68 -27.05
C GLY A 103 -4.52 -22.36 -26.95
N ASP A 104 -4.05 -21.75 -25.86
CA ASP A 104 -2.63 -21.41 -25.63
C ASP A 104 -1.68 -22.65 -25.65
N GLY A 105 -2.21 -23.86 -25.47
CA GLY A 105 -1.47 -25.13 -25.63
C GLY A 105 -0.53 -25.49 -24.48
N ARG A 106 -0.12 -24.53 -23.64
CA ARG A 106 0.68 -24.74 -22.42
C ARG A 106 -0.17 -25.13 -21.21
N GLN A 107 0.47 -25.62 -20.15
CA GLN A 107 -0.21 -25.84 -18.86
C GLN A 107 -0.40 -24.51 -18.12
N VAL A 108 -1.40 -24.43 -17.23
CA VAL A 108 -1.70 -23.20 -16.45
C VAL A 108 -0.47 -22.71 -15.67
N LEU A 109 0.29 -23.63 -15.06
CA LEU A 109 1.49 -23.28 -14.29
C LEU A 109 2.60 -22.70 -15.18
N ASP A 110 2.78 -23.24 -16.39
CA ASP A 110 3.74 -22.72 -17.37
C ASP A 110 3.33 -21.31 -17.82
N ILE A 111 2.03 -21.12 -18.10
CA ILE A 111 1.48 -19.81 -18.44
C ILE A 111 1.71 -18.82 -17.31
N LEU A 112 1.51 -19.20 -16.04
CA LEU A 112 1.74 -18.33 -14.88
C LEU A 112 3.21 -17.97 -14.70
N ALA A 113 4.11 -18.96 -14.78
CA ALA A 113 5.54 -18.77 -14.67
C ALA A 113 6.07 -17.82 -15.75
N GLU A 114 5.50 -17.86 -16.95
CA GLU A 114 5.89 -17.00 -18.08
C GLU A 114 5.14 -15.66 -18.13
N SER A 115 3.92 -15.57 -17.60
CA SER A 115 3.07 -14.36 -17.65
C SER A 115 3.40 -13.34 -16.56
N THR A 116 4.67 -13.29 -16.14
CA THR A 116 5.17 -12.52 -14.99
C THR A 116 4.57 -11.13 -14.93
N TRP A 117 4.01 -10.77 -13.77
CA TRP A 117 3.60 -9.40 -13.51
C TRP A 117 4.85 -8.52 -13.29
N THR A 118 4.79 -7.28 -13.74
CA THR A 118 5.84 -6.27 -13.55
C THR A 118 5.18 -5.02 -12.99
N PRO A 119 5.68 -4.45 -11.88
CA PRO A 119 5.15 -3.20 -11.36
C PRO A 119 5.35 -2.08 -12.38
N PRO A 120 4.32 -1.28 -12.67
CA PRO A 120 4.53 0.02 -13.29
C PRO A 120 5.55 0.79 -12.44
N GLY A 121 6.48 1.52 -13.06
CA GLY A 121 7.50 2.31 -12.34
C GLY A 121 8.72 1.54 -11.83
N GLY A 122 8.76 0.21 -11.98
CA GLY A 122 9.93 -0.62 -11.67
C GLY A 122 9.99 -1.10 -10.22
N GLU A 123 11.11 -1.74 -9.87
CA GLU A 123 11.35 -2.24 -8.51
C GLU A 123 11.58 -1.10 -7.52
N ARG A 124 11.06 -1.25 -6.30
CA ARG A 124 11.27 -0.28 -5.23
C ARG A 124 11.08 -0.93 -3.86
N THR A 125 11.45 -0.20 -2.81
CA THR A 125 11.29 -0.64 -1.43
C THR A 125 10.39 0.32 -0.68
N ALA A 126 9.38 -0.19 0.03
CA ALA A 126 8.49 0.59 0.88
C ALA A 126 8.73 0.23 2.36
N PRO A 127 9.24 1.16 3.19
CA PRO A 127 9.46 0.91 4.61
C PRO A 127 8.15 0.96 5.39
N PHE A 128 7.95 0.01 6.31
CA PHE A 128 6.76 -0.07 7.17
C PHE A 128 7.08 -0.29 8.65
N GLY A 129 8.27 -0.81 8.99
CA GLY A 129 8.63 -1.20 10.37
C GLY A 129 8.70 -0.05 11.38
N TRP A 130 8.49 1.18 10.94
CA TRP A 130 8.36 2.36 11.80
C TRP A 130 6.99 2.49 12.46
N SER A 131 5.99 1.68 12.09
CA SER A 131 4.66 1.67 12.73
C SER A 131 4.17 0.26 13.02
N GLN A 132 3.77 0.04 14.27
CA GLN A 132 3.21 -1.23 14.72
C GLN A 132 1.89 -1.55 13.99
N ARG A 133 1.06 -0.53 13.70
CA ARG A 133 -0.20 -0.72 12.96
C ARG A 133 0.02 -1.10 11.51
N LEU A 134 1.01 -0.50 10.84
CA LEU A 134 1.40 -0.91 9.50
C LEU A 134 1.89 -2.37 9.47
N THR A 135 2.68 -2.75 10.47
CA THR A 135 3.16 -4.14 10.63
C THR A 135 1.98 -5.10 10.86
N ALA A 136 1.06 -4.74 11.75
CA ALA A 136 -0.13 -5.53 12.06
C ALA A 136 -1.04 -5.73 10.84
N VAL A 137 -1.25 -4.68 10.05
CA VAL A 137 -2.00 -4.73 8.78
C VAL A 137 -1.38 -5.74 7.83
N LEU A 138 -0.06 -5.65 7.61
CA LEU A 138 0.65 -6.53 6.68
C LEU A 138 0.63 -7.98 7.14
N ALA A 139 0.91 -8.23 8.42
CA ALA A 139 0.94 -9.57 8.98
C ALA A 139 -0.45 -10.22 8.92
N THR A 140 -1.48 -9.48 9.33
CA THR A 140 -2.86 -9.95 9.29
C THR A 140 -3.34 -10.20 7.87
N LEU A 141 -2.98 -9.34 6.92
CA LEU A 141 -3.31 -9.54 5.51
C LEU A 141 -2.67 -10.83 4.97
N CYS A 142 -1.38 -11.06 5.25
CA CYS A 142 -0.68 -12.26 4.80
C CYS A 142 -1.27 -13.53 5.44
N ASP A 143 -1.54 -13.50 6.74
CA ASP A 143 -2.09 -14.64 7.47
C ASP A 143 -3.54 -15.00 7.02
N VAL A 144 -4.36 -13.99 6.68
CA VAL A 144 -5.78 -14.20 6.32
C VAL A 144 -5.99 -14.47 4.83
N GLU A 145 -5.26 -13.79 3.94
CA GLU A 145 -5.51 -13.84 2.50
C GLU A 145 -4.39 -14.54 1.71
N GLY A 146 -3.15 -14.57 2.22
CA GLY A 146 -1.95 -14.97 1.49
C GLY A 146 -1.57 -13.99 0.37
N TYR A 147 -2.52 -13.71 -0.52
CA TYR A 147 -2.52 -12.63 -1.51
C TYR A 147 -3.81 -11.83 -1.37
N LEU A 148 -3.78 -10.50 -1.45
CA LEU A 148 -5.04 -9.74 -1.47
C LEU A 148 -5.91 -10.16 -2.67
N GLY A 149 -5.31 -10.31 -3.85
CA GLY A 149 -5.97 -10.90 -5.03
C GLY A 149 -7.22 -10.17 -5.55
N LEU A 150 -7.54 -8.99 -5.03
CA LEU A 150 -8.65 -8.16 -5.46
C LEU A 150 -8.29 -7.36 -6.71
N SER A 151 -9.24 -7.21 -7.64
CA SER A 151 -9.06 -6.29 -8.77
C SER A 151 -9.02 -4.83 -8.32
N ALA A 152 -8.45 -3.95 -9.15
CA ALA A 152 -8.45 -2.50 -8.89
C ALA A 152 -9.87 -1.94 -8.67
N GLU A 153 -10.87 -2.43 -9.40
CA GLU A 153 -12.27 -2.04 -9.23
C GLU A 153 -12.85 -2.52 -7.90
N ALA A 154 -12.47 -3.72 -7.45
CA ALA A 154 -12.89 -4.23 -6.15
C ALA A 154 -12.29 -3.40 -5.01
N MET A 155 -11.02 -2.99 -5.14
CA MET A 155 -10.40 -2.06 -4.19
C MET A 155 -11.09 -0.70 -4.18
N ALA A 156 -11.37 -0.13 -5.36
CA ALA A 156 -12.08 1.14 -5.48
C ALA A 156 -13.46 1.10 -4.79
N ARG A 157 -14.20 -0.01 -4.93
CA ARG A 157 -15.47 -0.22 -4.21
C ARG A 157 -15.32 -0.33 -2.70
N LEU A 158 -14.19 -0.80 -2.18
CA LEU A 158 -13.92 -0.82 -0.75
C LEU A 158 -13.54 0.58 -0.24
N ILE A 159 -12.72 1.32 -0.99
CA ILE A 159 -12.35 2.71 -0.68
C ILE A 159 -13.61 3.58 -0.62
N ASN A 160 -14.43 3.56 -1.68
CA ASN A 160 -15.65 4.36 -1.75
C ASN A 160 -16.64 4.01 -0.64
N ARG A 161 -16.82 2.71 -0.32
CA ARG A 161 -17.68 2.31 0.81
C ARG A 161 -17.13 2.77 2.16
N SER A 162 -15.80 2.73 2.35
CA SER A 162 -15.18 3.26 3.57
C SER A 162 -15.42 4.76 3.70
N ALA A 163 -15.31 5.51 2.59
CA ALA A 163 -15.57 6.95 2.57
C ALA A 163 -17.04 7.29 2.89
N HIS A 164 -18.00 6.51 2.39
CA HIS A 164 -19.41 6.66 2.74
C HIS A 164 -19.73 6.39 4.22
N GLN A 165 -18.89 5.61 4.90
CA GLN A 165 -19.04 5.30 6.33
C GLN A 165 -18.24 6.27 7.22
N ALA A 166 -17.39 7.11 6.63
CA ALA A 166 -16.56 8.04 7.35
C ALA A 166 -17.32 9.33 7.67
N GLU A 167 -17.11 9.85 8.87
CA GLU A 167 -17.72 11.12 9.29
C GLU A 167 -16.98 12.32 8.66
N GLY A 168 -17.75 13.26 8.11
CA GLY A 168 -17.23 14.55 7.65
C GLY A 168 -16.45 14.53 6.33
N LEU A 169 -16.48 13.43 5.57
CA LEU A 169 -15.79 13.33 4.29
C LEU A 169 -16.72 13.55 3.09
N ASP A 170 -16.23 14.30 2.10
CA ASP A 170 -16.78 14.28 0.75
C ASP A 170 -16.33 13.00 0.04
N TYR A 171 -17.16 11.96 0.08
CA TYR A 171 -16.84 10.63 -0.45
C TYR A 171 -16.55 10.62 -1.95
N ASP A 172 -17.07 11.58 -2.73
CA ASP A 172 -16.84 11.67 -4.19
C ASP A 172 -15.42 12.15 -4.51
N SER A 173 -14.75 12.79 -3.54
CA SER A 173 -13.35 13.21 -3.66
C SER A 173 -12.34 12.10 -3.29
N ILE A 174 -12.81 10.97 -2.76
CA ILE A 174 -11.95 9.90 -2.24
C ILE A 174 -11.77 8.79 -3.29
N ASP A 175 -10.54 8.65 -3.78
CA ASP A 175 -10.14 7.61 -4.72
C ASP A 175 -8.72 7.11 -4.41
N ILE A 176 -8.20 6.16 -5.19
CA ILE A 176 -6.83 5.69 -5.00
C ILE A 176 -5.79 6.78 -5.22
N GLN A 177 -6.07 7.77 -6.06
CA GLN A 177 -5.13 8.86 -6.34
C GLN A 177 -5.05 9.80 -5.14
N SER A 178 -6.17 10.12 -4.48
CA SER A 178 -6.18 10.93 -3.26
C SER A 178 -5.44 10.22 -2.12
N LEU A 179 -5.57 8.90 -1.99
CA LEU A 179 -4.76 8.11 -1.05
C LEU A 179 -3.27 8.19 -1.37
N ARG A 180 -2.87 8.04 -2.64
CA ARG A 180 -1.46 8.19 -3.04
C ARG A 180 -0.92 9.60 -2.82
N ALA A 181 -1.73 10.63 -3.09
CA ALA A 181 -1.39 12.03 -2.77
C ALA A 181 -1.19 12.22 -1.26
N THR A 182 -2.02 11.56 -0.45
CA THR A 182 -1.94 11.57 1.01
C THR A 182 -0.63 10.93 1.51
N ALA A 183 -0.16 9.85 0.87
CA ALA A 183 1.14 9.27 1.16
C ALA A 183 2.29 10.21 0.78
N ALA A 184 2.20 10.86 -0.39
CA ALA A 184 3.21 11.83 -0.83
C ALA A 184 3.28 13.05 0.09
N ALA A 185 2.14 13.57 0.54
CA ALA A 185 2.06 14.64 1.53
C ALA A 185 2.67 14.20 2.87
N PHE A 186 2.33 13.02 3.37
CA PHE A 186 2.92 12.47 4.59
C PHE A 186 4.46 12.42 4.54
N PHE A 187 5.04 11.91 3.45
CA PHE A 187 6.50 11.88 3.34
C PHE A 187 7.11 13.28 3.18
N ALA A 188 6.42 14.21 2.51
CA ALA A 188 6.86 15.60 2.42
C ALA A 188 6.84 16.28 3.79
N ASP A 189 5.78 16.09 4.57
CA ASP A 189 5.59 16.61 5.93
C ASP A 189 6.55 15.94 6.94
N ALA A 190 7.07 14.75 6.62
CA ALA A 190 8.15 14.08 7.37
C ALA A 190 9.57 14.47 6.87
N GLY A 191 9.67 15.44 5.97
CA GLY A 191 10.94 16.03 5.52
C GLY A 191 11.67 15.32 4.41
N PHE A 192 11.02 14.42 3.68
CA PHE A 192 11.67 13.71 2.58
C PHE A 192 11.82 14.62 1.36
N SER A 193 13.04 14.67 0.80
CA SER A 193 13.27 15.34 -0.47
C SER A 193 12.42 14.74 -1.60
N ALA A 194 12.10 15.54 -2.63
CA ALA A 194 11.37 15.10 -3.83
C ALA A 194 11.93 13.79 -4.44
N ARG A 195 13.26 13.63 -4.50
CA ARG A 195 13.90 12.41 -5.02
C ARG A 195 13.60 11.17 -4.17
N ARG A 196 13.60 11.33 -2.83
CA ARG A 196 13.28 10.22 -1.92
C ARG A 196 11.80 9.86 -2.02
N ILE A 197 10.91 10.86 -2.07
CA ILE A 197 9.47 10.64 -2.27
C ILE A 197 9.24 9.90 -3.60
N ALA A 198 9.86 10.35 -4.70
CA ALA A 198 9.76 9.69 -6.01
C ALA A 198 10.16 8.21 -5.94
N GLY A 199 11.31 7.90 -5.32
CA GLY A 199 11.77 6.52 -5.14
C GLY A 199 10.86 5.68 -4.26
N LEU A 200 10.32 6.26 -3.18
CA LEU A 200 9.36 5.60 -2.30
C LEU A 200 8.04 5.30 -3.00
N LEU A 201 7.54 6.20 -3.85
CA LEU A 201 6.21 6.07 -4.48
C LEU A 201 6.24 5.43 -5.88
N GLY A 202 7.43 5.25 -6.47
CA GLY A 202 7.59 4.79 -7.85
C GLY A 202 7.14 5.83 -8.88
N GLU A 203 7.26 7.11 -8.56
CA GLU A 203 6.84 8.25 -9.39
C GLU A 203 8.04 9.02 -9.95
N ASP A 204 7.78 9.93 -10.90
CA ASP A 204 8.80 10.87 -11.35
C ASP A 204 9.09 11.97 -10.30
N VAL A 205 10.28 12.56 -10.40
CA VAL A 205 10.78 13.55 -9.43
C VAL A 205 10.00 14.87 -9.51
N ASP A 206 9.43 15.23 -10.66
CA ASP A 206 8.71 16.50 -10.83
C ASP A 206 7.34 16.45 -10.15
N THR A 207 6.62 15.33 -10.32
CA THR A 207 5.38 14.99 -9.61
C THR A 207 5.62 14.96 -8.11
N ALA A 208 6.64 14.23 -7.64
CA ALA A 208 6.99 14.20 -6.23
C ALA A 208 7.41 15.59 -5.70
N GLY A 209 8.09 16.37 -6.52
CA GLY A 209 8.51 17.73 -6.22
C GLY A 209 7.35 18.68 -5.99
N ALA A 210 6.17 18.44 -6.57
CA ALA A 210 4.99 19.27 -6.31
C ALA A 210 4.54 19.21 -4.84
N PHE A 211 4.74 18.08 -4.17
CA PHE A 211 4.43 17.92 -2.75
C PHE A 211 5.48 18.59 -1.87
N ALA A 212 6.77 18.38 -2.17
CA ALA A 212 7.88 18.99 -1.43
C ALA A 212 7.95 20.52 -1.57
N ARG A 213 7.32 21.09 -2.61
CA ARG A 213 7.27 22.55 -2.87
C ARG A 213 6.09 23.25 -2.18
N ARG A 214 5.20 22.55 -1.46
CA ARG A 214 4.11 23.20 -0.72
C ARG A 214 4.70 24.27 0.21
N GLU A 215 4.25 25.51 0.01
CA GLU A 215 4.77 26.71 0.69
C GLU A 215 4.74 26.56 2.21
N GLY A 216 5.91 26.67 2.85
CA GLY A 216 6.03 26.94 4.28
C GLY A 216 5.99 25.75 5.24
N GLY A 217 5.78 24.51 4.76
CA GLY A 217 5.89 23.32 5.59
C GLY A 217 7.34 22.88 5.75
N ASP A 218 7.75 22.64 6.99
CA ASP A 218 8.87 21.77 7.35
C ASP A 218 10.31 22.32 7.34
N ALA A 219 10.73 23.29 6.52
CA ALA A 219 12.10 23.83 6.68
C ALA A 219 12.29 24.53 8.04
N ARG A 220 11.26 25.24 8.51
CA ARG A 220 11.25 25.93 9.81
C ARG A 220 11.02 24.97 10.98
N GLU A 221 10.11 24.02 10.81
CA GLU A 221 9.76 23.02 11.84
C GLU A 221 10.84 21.95 11.99
N GLN A 222 11.47 21.45 10.92
CA GLN A 222 12.68 20.62 11.00
C GLN A 222 13.84 21.37 11.66
N LEU A 223 14.03 22.66 11.32
CA LEU A 223 15.05 23.48 11.95
C LEU A 223 14.77 23.60 13.46
N PHE A 224 13.52 23.87 13.86
CA PHE A 224 13.15 23.91 15.27
C PHE A 224 13.28 22.54 15.95
N ALA A 225 12.83 21.45 15.33
CA ALA A 225 12.97 20.09 15.84
C ALA A 225 14.44 19.65 15.99
N GLN A 226 15.36 20.14 15.14
CA GLN A 226 16.80 19.93 15.31
C GLN A 226 17.39 20.68 16.51
N PHE A 227 16.75 21.78 16.97
CA PHE A 227 17.23 22.61 18.08
C PHE A 227 16.41 22.49 19.37
N THR A 228 15.28 21.77 19.37
CA THR A 228 14.53 21.39 20.59
C THR A 228 14.67 19.90 20.87
N GLU A 229 15.45 19.54 21.88
CA GLU A 229 15.37 18.23 22.55
C GLU A 229 13.97 18.07 23.16
N SER A 230 13.08 17.29 22.54
CA SER A 230 11.90 16.77 23.24
C SER A 230 11.39 15.50 22.57
N THR A 231 11.72 14.37 23.17
CA THR A 231 11.21 13.02 22.90
C THR A 231 9.89 12.78 23.65
N VAL A 232 8.82 13.49 23.29
CA VAL A 232 7.47 13.17 23.78
C VAL A 232 6.49 13.36 22.64
N ALA A 233 5.78 12.27 22.28
CA ALA A 233 4.68 12.32 21.34
C ALA A 233 3.60 13.28 21.86
N ASP A 234 3.31 14.32 21.07
CA ASP A 234 2.23 15.27 21.31
C ASP A 234 0.88 14.54 21.17
N PRO A 235 -0.04 14.60 22.15
CA PRO A 235 -1.40 14.07 22.01
C PRO A 235 -2.26 14.79 20.95
N GLY A 236 -1.75 15.89 20.38
CA GLY A 236 -2.24 16.54 19.15
C GLY A 236 -1.42 16.20 17.89
N ALA A 237 -0.55 15.19 17.94
CA ALA A 237 0.41 14.88 16.89
C ALA A 237 -0.28 14.61 15.55
N ALA A 238 0.18 15.35 14.53
CA ALA A 238 -0.06 14.98 13.15
C ALA A 238 0.22 13.47 12.98
N TYR A 239 -0.76 12.74 12.42
CA TYR A 239 -0.68 11.29 12.15
C TYR A 239 -0.77 10.33 13.36
N ALA A 240 -1.54 10.68 14.41
CA ALA A 240 -1.88 9.78 15.53
C ALA A 240 -2.28 8.35 15.09
N LEU A 241 -2.98 8.21 13.95
CA LEU A 241 -3.35 6.92 13.35
C LEU A 241 -2.19 5.93 13.17
N LEU A 242 -0.93 6.37 13.07
CA LEU A 242 0.20 5.46 12.87
C LEU A 242 1.18 5.46 14.04
N ALA A 243 1.17 6.53 14.84
CA ALA A 243 2.05 6.72 15.98
C ALA A 243 1.55 5.98 17.22
N GLU A 244 0.22 5.94 17.44
CA GLU A 244 -0.34 5.33 18.63
C GLU A 244 -0.74 3.88 18.36
N PRO A 245 -0.24 2.88 19.09
CA PRO A 245 -0.56 1.49 18.81
C PRO A 245 -1.88 1.02 19.43
N GLU A 246 -2.62 1.88 20.15
CA GLU A 246 -3.87 1.45 20.78
C GLU A 246 -4.89 1.00 19.71
N PRO A 247 -5.47 -0.20 19.83
CA PRO A 247 -6.43 -0.69 18.86
C PRO A 247 -7.71 0.12 18.90
N PHE A 248 -8.28 0.34 17.72
CA PHE A 248 -9.62 0.91 17.60
C PHE A 248 -10.70 -0.16 17.74
N ASP A 249 -11.92 0.28 18.03
CA ASP A 249 -13.09 -0.60 17.98
C ASP A 249 -13.21 -1.24 16.59
N HIS A 250 -13.45 -2.56 16.60
CA HIS A 250 -13.54 -3.41 15.40
C HIS A 250 -12.27 -3.56 14.56
N GLU A 251 -11.13 -3.02 14.99
CA GLU A 251 -9.85 -3.27 14.32
C GLU A 251 -9.57 -4.79 14.28
N PRO A 252 -9.25 -5.36 13.09
CA PRO A 252 -9.21 -6.82 12.95
C PRO A 252 -7.92 -7.45 13.52
N PHE A 253 -7.06 -6.65 14.14
CA PHE A 253 -5.77 -6.96 14.74
C PHE A 253 -5.51 -6.02 15.92
N ASP A 254 -4.58 -6.40 16.81
CA ASP A 254 -4.08 -5.54 17.89
C ASP A 254 -2.68 -5.04 17.52
N PRO A 255 -2.51 -3.74 17.15
CA PRO A 255 -1.21 -3.22 16.74
C PRO A 255 -0.11 -3.41 17.78
N ARG A 256 -0.44 -3.38 19.07
CA ARG A 256 0.53 -3.49 20.18
C ARG A 256 1.31 -4.80 20.17
N THR A 257 0.78 -5.83 19.52
CA THR A 257 1.44 -7.14 19.40
C THR A 257 2.54 -7.19 18.33
N TYR A 258 2.65 -6.16 17.49
CA TYR A 258 3.53 -6.11 16.32
C TYR A 258 4.62 -5.04 16.53
N ASP A 259 5.39 -5.18 17.61
CA ASP A 259 6.50 -4.31 17.96
C ASP A 259 7.83 -4.72 17.30
N ALA A 260 8.92 -4.06 17.72
CA ALA A 260 10.26 -4.34 17.21
C ALA A 260 10.74 -5.78 17.53
N ASP A 261 10.36 -6.31 18.70
CA ASP A 261 10.71 -7.67 19.10
C ASP A 261 9.97 -8.70 18.24
N TRP A 262 8.70 -8.43 17.91
CA TRP A 262 7.93 -9.26 16.97
C TRP A 262 8.56 -9.29 15.58
N LEU A 263 9.03 -8.13 15.07
CA LEU A 263 9.71 -8.05 13.76
C LEU A 263 10.99 -8.90 13.75
N ALA A 264 11.82 -8.78 14.79
CA ALA A 264 13.07 -9.52 14.94
C ALA A 264 12.86 -11.03 15.13
N GLN A 265 11.73 -11.46 15.69
CA GLN A 265 11.37 -12.87 15.78
C GLN A 265 10.81 -13.42 14.46
N SER A 266 10.29 -12.53 13.60
CA SER A 266 9.69 -12.86 12.32
C SER A 266 10.70 -12.93 11.16
N SER A 267 12.00 -12.74 11.45
CA SER A 267 13.12 -12.66 10.49
C SER A 267 13.34 -13.91 9.60
N GLY A 268 12.49 -14.93 9.69
CA GLY A 268 12.50 -16.11 8.80
C GLY A 268 11.18 -16.41 8.10
N ARG A 269 10.10 -15.66 8.37
CA ARG A 269 8.77 -15.91 7.77
C ARG A 269 8.77 -15.72 6.25
N ALA A 270 9.63 -14.87 5.75
CA ALA A 270 9.73 -14.55 4.33
C ALA A 270 11.18 -14.64 3.87
N THR A 271 11.69 -15.86 3.72
CA THR A 271 12.91 -16.08 2.94
C THR A 271 12.89 -17.44 2.26
N PRO A 272 12.57 -17.48 0.96
CA PRO A 272 13.24 -18.37 0.05
C PRO A 272 14.18 -17.54 -0.83
N THR A 273 15.37 -17.20 -0.32
CA THR A 273 16.50 -16.96 -1.22
C THR A 273 16.92 -18.30 -1.79
N ARG A 274 16.79 -18.46 -3.11
CA ARG A 274 17.87 -19.03 -3.92
C ARG A 274 17.80 -18.47 -5.33
N SER A 275 18.70 -17.51 -5.57
CA SER A 275 19.41 -17.38 -6.84
C SER A 275 19.69 -18.78 -7.41
N ALA A 276 19.08 -19.08 -8.55
CA ALA A 276 19.55 -20.14 -9.43
C ALA A 276 20.51 -19.52 -10.46
N THR A 277 21.69 -19.10 -10.00
CA THR A 277 22.89 -19.16 -10.84
C THR A 277 23.30 -20.62 -10.98
N HIS A 278 22.89 -21.29 -12.05
CA HIS A 278 23.62 -22.38 -12.73
C HIS A 278 23.30 -22.15 -14.22
N GLY A 279 24.20 -21.74 -15.11
CA GLY A 279 25.62 -22.04 -15.14
C GLY A 279 25.87 -23.19 -16.09
N ARG A 280 25.78 -22.89 -17.40
CA ARG A 280 26.26 -23.64 -18.58
C ARG A 280 25.71 -25.03 -18.85
#